data_AF-A0A1S3GP03-F1
#
_entry.id   AF-A0A1S3GP03-F1
#
_cell.length_a   1.000
_cell.length_b   1.000
_cell.length_c   1.000
_cell.angle_alpha   90.00
_cell.angle_beta   90.00
_cell.angle_gamma   90.00
#
_symmetry.space_group_name_H-M   'P 1'
#
loop_
_entity.id
_entity.type
_entity.pdbx_description
1 polymer ?
#
loop_
_entity_poly.entity_id
_entity_poly.type
_entity_poly.pdbx_seq_one_letter_code
_entity_poly.pdbx_strand_id
1 'polypeptide(L)'
;MAASRYRRFLKLCEEWPVDETKQGRDLGTYLRQRVAQAFREGENTQVAEPEACDQMYESLARLHSNYYKHKYPRPRDTSFSGLSVEEYKLILSSDTLAEIKDMNKATWKKLQDKFAPKGSEEKHKAWARVLSRPHT
;
A
#
# COMPACT_ATOMS: atom_id res chain seq x y z
N MET A 1 1.84 -2.20 -38.47
CA MET A 1 0.70 -3.13 -38.27
C MET A 1 0.65 -3.52 -36.80
N ALA A 2 -0.40 -3.12 -36.10
CA ALA A 2 -0.59 -3.38 -34.69
C ALA A 2 -0.82 -4.88 -34.46
N ALA A 3 0.20 -5.62 -34.03
CA ALA A 3 -0.04 -6.82 -33.24
C ALA A 3 -1.05 -6.43 -32.15
N SER A 4 -2.19 -7.12 -32.05
CA SER A 4 -3.33 -6.72 -31.22
C SER A 4 -2.83 -6.23 -29.85
N ARG A 5 -3.20 -5.00 -29.46
CA ARG A 5 -2.73 -4.35 -28.21
C ARG A 5 -2.90 -5.29 -27.01
N TYR A 6 -4.00 -6.01 -27.00
CA TYR A 6 -4.29 -7.06 -26.04
C TYR A 6 -3.17 -8.12 -25.93
N ARG A 7 -2.66 -8.67 -27.03
CA ARG A 7 -1.52 -9.61 -27.01
C ARG A 7 -0.26 -9.01 -26.41
N ARG A 8 -0.01 -7.71 -26.64
CA ARG A 8 1.15 -7.02 -26.03
C ARG A 8 1.00 -6.92 -24.52
N PHE A 9 -0.18 -6.56 -24.03
CA PHE A 9 -0.48 -6.54 -22.60
C PHE A 9 -0.43 -7.93 -21.97
N LEU A 10 -0.87 -8.98 -22.68
CA LEU A 10 -0.75 -10.36 -22.20
C LEU A 10 0.72 -10.76 -22.01
N LYS A 11 1.57 -10.53 -23.02
CA LYS A 11 3.01 -10.79 -22.90
C LYS A 11 3.64 -10.04 -21.73
N LEU A 12 3.30 -8.75 -21.57
CA LEU A 12 3.78 -7.97 -20.45
C LEU A 12 3.33 -8.57 -19.10
N CYS A 13 2.09 -9.03 -18.99
CA CYS A 13 1.57 -9.70 -17.79
C CYS A 13 2.24 -11.06 -17.49
N GLU A 14 2.70 -11.77 -18.52
CA GLU A 14 3.47 -13.02 -18.37
C GLU A 14 4.87 -12.73 -17.82
N GLU A 15 5.52 -11.70 -18.33
CA GLU A 15 6.88 -11.33 -17.91
C GLU A 15 6.91 -10.60 -16.56
N TRP A 16 5.79 -10.03 -16.10
CA TRP A 16 5.73 -9.25 -14.86
C TRP A 16 5.68 -10.16 -13.62
N PRO A 17 6.69 -10.11 -12.73
CA PRO A 17 6.74 -10.97 -11.55
C PRO A 17 5.67 -10.59 -10.53
N VAL A 18 5.21 -11.57 -9.75
CA VAL A 18 4.31 -11.34 -8.60
C VAL A 18 5.12 -11.43 -7.33
N ASP A 19 5.01 -10.40 -6.48
CA ASP A 19 5.61 -10.42 -5.16
C ASP A 19 4.62 -11.00 -4.13
N GLU A 20 4.83 -12.26 -3.75
CA GLU A 20 4.00 -12.97 -2.78
C GLU A 20 3.95 -12.28 -1.41
N THR A 21 5.00 -11.52 -1.06
CA THR A 21 5.06 -10.79 0.21
C THR A 21 4.08 -9.62 0.26
N LYS A 22 3.54 -9.19 -0.88
CA LYS A 22 2.63 -8.05 -1.02
C LYS A 22 1.23 -8.47 -1.43
N GLN A 23 0.70 -9.51 -0.80
CA GLN A 23 -0.65 -9.99 -1.08
C GLN A 23 -1.69 -8.85 -1.03
N GLY A 24 -2.53 -8.77 -2.06
CA GLY A 24 -3.56 -7.74 -2.21
C GLY A 24 -3.07 -6.34 -2.60
N ARG A 25 -1.75 -6.11 -2.69
CA ARG A 25 -1.13 -4.82 -3.07
C ARG A 25 -0.09 -4.95 -4.18
N ASP A 26 0.21 -6.17 -4.61
CA ASP A 26 1.16 -6.45 -5.66
C ASP A 26 0.70 -5.86 -7.00
N LEU A 27 1.65 -5.21 -7.69
CA LEU A 27 1.36 -4.52 -8.94
C LEU A 27 1.09 -5.52 -10.08
N GLY A 28 1.76 -6.67 -10.10
CA GLY A 28 1.57 -7.68 -11.15
C GLY A 28 0.15 -8.25 -11.13
N THR A 29 -0.35 -8.60 -9.95
CA THR A 29 -1.75 -9.05 -9.76
C THR A 29 -2.74 -7.94 -10.13
N TYR A 30 -2.49 -6.70 -9.72
CA TYR A 30 -3.31 -5.55 -10.10
C TYR A 30 -3.36 -5.34 -11.62
N LEU A 31 -2.22 -5.41 -12.31
CA LEU A 31 -2.15 -5.25 -13.77
C LEU A 31 -2.96 -6.32 -14.49
N ARG A 32 -2.87 -7.59 -14.07
CA ARG A 32 -3.67 -8.68 -14.66
C ARG A 32 -5.17 -8.44 -14.50
N GLN A 33 -5.61 -8.01 -13.32
CA GLN A 33 -7.01 -7.67 -13.08
C GLN A 33 -7.47 -6.50 -13.95
N ARG A 34 -6.64 -5.45 -14.07
CA ARG A 34 -6.94 -4.29 -14.90
C ARG A 34 -7.01 -4.63 -16.39
N VAL A 35 -6.09 -5.45 -16.90
CA VAL A 35 -6.12 -5.91 -18.29
C VAL A 35 -7.38 -6.73 -18.56
N ALA A 36 -7.76 -7.65 -17.67
CA ALA A 36 -8.99 -8.42 -17.79
C ALA A 36 -10.26 -7.53 -17.77
N GLN A 37 -10.26 -6.46 -16.98
CA GLN A 37 -11.37 -5.50 -16.93
C GLN A 37 -11.42 -4.59 -18.15
N ALA A 38 -10.27 -4.14 -18.66
CA ALA A 38 -10.18 -3.21 -19.78
C ALA A 38 -10.44 -3.91 -21.12
N PHE A 39 -9.99 -5.16 -21.28
CA PHE A 39 -10.14 -5.96 -22.50
C PHE A 39 -11.11 -7.13 -22.29
N ARG A 40 -12.33 -6.86 -21.79
CA ARG A 40 -13.35 -7.90 -21.55
C ARG A 40 -13.68 -8.71 -22.81
N GLU A 41 -13.63 -8.07 -23.97
CA GLU A 41 -13.89 -8.70 -25.28
C GLU A 41 -12.59 -9.11 -25.99
N GLY A 42 -11.46 -9.10 -25.29
CA GLY A 42 -10.15 -9.44 -25.81
C GLY A 42 -9.72 -8.54 -26.97
N GLU A 43 -9.55 -9.14 -28.15
CA GLU A 43 -9.10 -8.42 -29.35
C GLU A 43 -10.18 -7.55 -29.99
N ASN A 44 -11.46 -7.82 -29.68
CA ASN A 44 -12.59 -7.09 -30.24
C ASN A 44 -12.94 -5.82 -29.47
N THR A 45 -12.31 -5.60 -28.31
CA THR A 45 -12.58 -4.43 -27.47
C THR A 45 -12.21 -3.14 -28.21
N GLN A 46 -13.20 -2.25 -28.36
CA GLN A 46 -12.99 -0.92 -28.91
C GLN A 46 -12.31 -0.01 -27.88
N VAL A 47 -11.04 0.31 -28.12
CA VAL A 47 -10.30 1.24 -27.26
C VAL A 47 -10.64 2.67 -27.69
N ALA A 48 -11.33 3.41 -26.81
CA ALA A 48 -11.74 4.79 -27.07
C ALA A 48 -10.57 5.73 -27.38
N GLU A 49 -9.43 5.54 -26.72
CA GLU A 49 -8.22 6.34 -26.92
C GLU A 49 -7.00 5.43 -27.16
N PRO A 50 -6.72 5.08 -28.43
CA PRO A 50 -5.65 4.14 -28.77
C PRO A 50 -4.25 4.62 -28.39
N GLU A 51 -3.98 5.92 -28.55
CA GLU A 51 -2.66 6.50 -28.28
C GLU A 51 -2.32 6.49 -26.79
N ALA A 52 -3.26 6.84 -25.92
CA ALA A 52 -3.05 6.76 -24.47
C ALA A 52 -2.84 5.32 -24.00
N CYS A 53 -3.52 4.35 -24.62
CA CYS A 53 -3.31 2.93 -24.36
C CYS A 53 -1.88 2.50 -24.73
N ASP A 54 -1.39 2.93 -25.90
CA ASP A 54 -0.04 2.64 -26.36
C ASP A 54 1.03 3.32 -25.46
N GLN A 55 0.82 4.57 -25.05
CA GLN A 55 1.70 5.27 -24.10
C GLN A 55 1.75 4.59 -22.73
N MET A 56 0.61 4.09 -22.25
CA MET A 56 0.54 3.34 -21.00
C MET A 56 1.31 2.03 -21.10
N TYR A 57 1.16 1.30 -22.21
CA TYR A 57 1.94 0.10 -22.48
C TYR A 57 3.45 0.38 -22.48
N GLU A 58 3.90 1.42 -23.21
CA GLU A 58 5.31 1.79 -23.26
C GLU A 58 5.87 2.14 -21.88
N SER A 59 5.09 2.85 -21.07
CA SER A 59 5.48 3.23 -19.72
C SER A 59 5.68 2.00 -18.82
N LEU A 60 4.77 1.03 -18.91
CA LEU A 60 4.90 -0.23 -18.18
C LEU A 60 6.07 -1.08 -18.69
N ALA A 61 6.26 -1.18 -20.01
CA ALA A 61 7.38 -1.91 -20.59
C ALA A 61 8.75 -1.32 -20.16
N ARG A 62 8.86 0.01 -20.05
CA ARG A 62 10.06 0.68 -19.52
C ARG A 62 10.31 0.38 -18.05
N LEU A 63 9.25 0.25 -17.24
CA LEU A 63 9.38 -0.13 -15.84
C LEU A 63 9.87 -1.57 -15.71
N HIS A 64 9.23 -2.51 -16.42
CA HIS A 64 9.59 -3.93 -16.39
C HIS A 64 11.04 -4.19 -16.84
N SER A 65 11.45 -3.60 -17.95
CA SER A 65 12.82 -3.71 -18.48
C SER A 65 13.88 -2.96 -17.66
N ASN A 66 13.48 -2.31 -16.55
CA ASN A 66 14.35 -1.47 -15.74
C ASN A 66 15.08 -0.40 -16.57
N TYR A 67 14.44 0.13 -17.62
CA TYR A 67 15.06 1.01 -18.62
C TYR A 67 15.80 2.19 -17.97
N TYR A 68 15.18 2.87 -17.00
CA TYR A 68 15.79 4.03 -16.35
C TYR A 68 16.91 3.68 -15.37
N LYS A 69 16.88 2.47 -14.79
CA LYS A 69 17.97 1.97 -13.94
C LYS A 69 19.24 1.79 -14.79
N HIS A 70 19.09 1.27 -16.00
CA HIS A 70 20.21 1.08 -16.93
C HIS A 70 20.64 2.37 -17.62
N LYS A 71 19.70 3.26 -17.94
CA LYS A 71 19.98 4.55 -18.58
C LYS A 71 20.73 5.52 -17.66
N TYR A 72 20.44 5.47 -16.36
CA TYR A 72 21.03 6.35 -15.36
C TYR A 72 21.64 5.52 -14.22
N PRO A 73 22.81 4.88 -14.46
CA PRO A 73 23.46 4.06 -13.45
C PRO A 73 23.85 4.92 -12.25
N ARG A 74 23.58 4.40 -11.05
CA ARG A 74 23.89 5.10 -9.80
C ARG A 74 25.16 4.55 -9.15
N PRO A 75 25.94 5.41 -8.46
CA PRO A 75 27.10 4.95 -7.69
C PRO A 75 26.74 4.13 -6.45
N ARG A 76 25.50 4.25 -5.95
CA ARG A 76 25.02 3.59 -4.74
C ARG A 76 23.74 2.82 -5.03
N ASP A 77 23.65 1.64 -4.43
CA ASP A 77 22.48 0.76 -4.51
C ASP A 77 21.42 1.07 -3.45
N THR A 78 21.77 1.89 -2.46
CA THR A 78 20.84 2.36 -1.41
C THR A 78 19.96 3.50 -1.92
N SER A 79 18.73 3.58 -1.39
CA SER A 79 17.83 4.70 -1.65
C SER A 79 18.17 5.92 -0.78
N PHE A 80 17.30 6.94 -0.80
CA PHE A 80 17.33 8.09 0.11
C PHE A 80 17.33 7.70 1.59
N SER A 81 16.65 6.61 2.00
CA SER A 81 16.63 6.20 3.41
C SER A 81 17.88 5.41 3.84
N GLY A 82 18.84 5.20 2.92
CA GLY A 82 20.02 4.39 3.18
C GLY A 82 19.76 2.88 3.22
N LEU A 83 18.52 2.44 2.98
CA LEU A 83 18.14 1.03 2.99
C LEU A 83 18.41 0.37 1.65
N SER A 84 18.77 -0.90 1.71
CA SER A 84 18.91 -1.83 0.58
C SER A 84 17.54 -2.28 0.06
N VAL A 85 17.52 -2.87 -1.14
CA VAL A 85 16.29 -3.39 -1.77
C VAL A 85 15.63 -4.46 -0.90
N GLU A 86 16.43 -5.29 -0.22
CA GLU A 86 15.90 -6.43 0.53
C GLU A 86 15.31 -6.01 1.88
N GLU A 87 15.92 -5.00 2.50
CA GLU A 87 15.35 -4.34 3.68
C GLU A 87 14.02 -3.68 3.33
N TYR A 88 13.92 -3.03 2.16
CA TYR A 88 12.64 -2.50 1.70
C TYR A 88 11.60 -3.57 1.41
N LYS A 89 12.02 -4.70 0.83
CA LYS A 89 11.10 -5.81 0.56
C LYS A 89 10.51 -6.35 1.87
N LEU A 90 11.33 -6.48 2.90
CA LEU A 90 10.89 -6.87 4.23
C LEU A 90 9.95 -5.83 4.85
N ILE A 91 10.34 -4.54 4.88
CA ILE A 91 9.55 -3.46 5.50
C ILE A 91 8.20 -3.23 4.79
N LEU A 92 8.14 -3.48 3.49
CA LEU A 92 6.91 -3.29 2.69
C LEU A 92 6.07 -4.56 2.55
N SER A 93 6.51 -5.68 3.14
CA SER A 93 5.73 -6.91 3.17
C SER A 93 4.41 -6.68 3.92
N SER A 94 3.40 -7.46 3.56
CA SER A 94 2.08 -7.36 4.19
C SER A 94 2.13 -7.75 5.67
N ASP A 95 3.02 -8.68 6.03
CA ASP A 95 3.19 -9.15 7.41
C ASP A 95 3.77 -8.05 8.31
N THR A 96 4.89 -7.44 7.90
CA THR A 96 5.51 -6.35 8.69
C THR A 96 4.61 -5.14 8.80
N LEU A 97 3.87 -4.79 7.74
CA LEU A 97 2.90 -3.71 7.79
C LEU A 97 1.70 -4.02 8.69
N ALA A 98 1.26 -5.28 8.76
CA ALA A 98 0.21 -5.70 9.69
C ALA A 98 0.68 -5.58 11.14
N GLU A 99 1.90 -6.06 11.43
CA GLU A 99 2.54 -5.92 12.75
C GLU A 99 2.66 -4.45 13.17
N ILE A 100 3.18 -3.59 12.30
CA ILE A 100 3.30 -2.15 12.56
C ILE A 100 1.92 -1.53 12.83
N LYS A 101 0.90 -1.93 12.06
CA LYS A 101 -0.47 -1.44 12.27
C LYS A 101 -1.03 -1.87 13.63
N ASP A 102 -0.78 -3.09 14.06
CA ASP A 102 -1.27 -3.61 15.33
C ASP A 102 -0.50 -3.03 16.53
N MET A 103 0.81 -2.83 16.40
CA MET A 103 1.60 -2.07 17.37
C MET A 103 1.10 -0.63 17.52
N ASN A 104 0.78 0.04 16.42
CA ASN A 104 0.22 1.40 16.44
C ASN A 104 -1.16 1.44 17.12
N LYS A 105 -2.02 0.44 16.89
CA LYS A 105 -3.30 0.34 17.62
C LYS A 105 -3.09 0.10 19.11
N ALA A 106 -2.16 -0.78 19.49
CA ALA A 106 -1.89 -1.10 20.88
C ALA A 106 -1.29 0.10 21.64
N THR A 107 -0.38 0.84 21.01
CA THR A 107 0.19 2.08 21.56
C THR A 107 -0.85 3.19 21.64
N TRP A 108 -1.69 3.35 20.62
CA TRP A 108 -2.82 4.28 20.65
C TRP A 108 -3.82 3.96 21.77
N LYS A 109 -4.18 2.69 21.98
CA LYS A 109 -5.03 2.27 23.10
C LYS A 109 -4.41 2.60 24.45
N LYS A 110 -3.12 2.33 24.64
CA LYS A 110 -2.40 2.70 25.88
C LYS A 110 -2.39 4.21 26.10
N LEU A 111 -2.27 5.00 25.04
CA LEU A 111 -2.37 6.46 25.12
C LEU A 111 -3.80 6.86 25.52
N GLN A 112 -4.81 6.33 24.83
CA GLN A 112 -6.22 6.58 25.12
C GLN A 112 -6.58 6.21 26.57
N ASP A 113 -6.13 5.08 27.10
CA ASP A 113 -6.40 4.65 28.48
C ASP A 113 -5.73 5.55 29.53
N LYS A 114 -4.57 6.13 29.20
CA LYS A 114 -3.87 7.09 30.06
C LYS A 114 -4.57 8.45 30.11
N PHE A 115 -5.20 8.85 29.00
CA PHE A 115 -5.91 10.12 28.88
C PHE A 115 -7.43 9.99 29.05
N ALA A 116 -7.95 8.77 29.14
CA ALA A 116 -9.34 8.52 29.48
C ALA A 116 -9.58 9.04 30.89
N PRO A 117 -10.60 9.90 31.11
CA PRO A 117 -10.87 10.44 32.42
C PRO A 117 -11.25 9.27 33.35
N LYS A 118 -10.35 8.90 34.26
CA LYS A 118 -10.68 7.99 35.37
C LYS A 118 -11.87 8.60 36.11
N GLY A 119 -12.96 7.82 36.16
CA GLY A 119 -14.30 8.18 36.61
C GLY A 119 -14.38 9.38 37.56
N SER A 120 -15.07 10.42 37.10
CA SER A 120 -15.54 11.55 37.91
C SER A 120 -16.51 11.15 39.03
N GLU A 121 -16.90 9.87 39.12
CA GLU A 121 -17.83 9.36 40.14
C GLU A 121 -17.22 9.32 41.55
N GLU A 122 -15.93 9.02 41.71
CA GLU A 122 -15.31 9.00 43.06
C GLU A 122 -15.11 10.41 43.61
N LYS A 123 -14.82 11.39 42.75
CA LYS A 123 -14.70 12.80 43.16
C LYS A 123 -16.08 13.36 43.57
N HIS A 124 -17.15 13.03 42.86
CA HIS A 124 -18.50 13.45 43.25
C HIS A 124 -18.95 12.86 44.60
N LYS A 125 -18.65 11.59 44.89
CA LYS A 125 -18.95 10.97 46.20
C LYS A 125 -18.11 11.55 47.34
N ALA A 126 -16.85 11.89 47.09
CA ALA A 126 -15.98 12.49 48.10
C ALA A 126 -16.44 13.90 48.51
N TRP A 127 -16.88 14.72 47.55
CA TRP A 127 -17.39 16.08 47.81
C TRP A 127 -18.74 16.06 48.52
N ALA A 128 -19.64 15.15 48.13
CA ALA A 128 -20.92 14.97 48.81
C ALA A 128 -20.75 14.58 50.31
N ARG A 129 -19.73 13.78 50.63
CA ARG A 129 -19.42 13.39 52.02
C ARG A 129 -18.86 14.52 52.88
N VAL A 130 -18.14 15.47 52.28
CA VAL A 130 -17.57 16.63 52.98
C VAL A 130 -18.64 17.67 53.31
N LEU A 131 -19.64 17.83 52.45
CA LEU A 131 -20.75 18.79 52.63
C LEU A 131 -21.83 18.34 53.63
N SER A 132 -21.81 17.08 54.09
CA SER A 132 -22.81 16.54 55.02
C SER A 132 -22.38 16.52 56.50
N ARG A 133 -21.25 17.14 56.88
CA ARG A 133 -20.90 17.28 58.31
C ARG A 133 -21.59 18.52 58.89
N PRO A 134 -22.52 18.38 59.86
CA PRO A 134 -23.07 19.54 60.55
C PRO A 134 -21.99 20.17 61.43
N HIS A 135 -21.87 21.50 61.37
CA HIS A 135 -21.13 22.25 62.37
C HIS A 135 -21.96 22.22 63.66
N THR A 136 -21.28 21.84 64.76
CA THR A 136 -21.75 21.79 66.15
C THR A 136 -22.78 22.84 66.54
#